data_AF-W2SQS9-F1
#
_entry.id   AF-W2SQS9-F1
#
_cell.length_a   1.000
_cell.length_b   1.000
_cell.length_c   1.000
_cell.angle_alpha   90.00
_cell.angle_beta   90.00
_cell.angle_gamma   90.00
#
_symmetry.space_group_name_H-M   'P 1'
#
loop_
_entity.id
_entity.type
_entity.pdbx_description
1 polymer ?
#
loop_
_entity_poly.entity_id
_entity_poly.type
_entity_poly.pdbx_seq_one_letter_code
_entity_poly.pdbx_strand_id
1 'polypeptide(L)'
;MSSRLFTMNTNRVQLSQLPLALRALSSLGGLAEKFPSVATATVVPILSRFLLEPAPILTKLSSETSYEKRNEERRQEDASKRRSALDSLRSAAIDALCRALKSSLSVDADSVQACLASLSSKLFVCSSVSNL
;
A
#
# COMPACT_ATOMS: atom_id res chain seq x y z
N MET A 1 5.22 -18.58 -15.90
CA MET A 1 6.63 -18.17 -15.99
C MET A 1 6.80 -16.73 -15.49
N SER A 2 6.74 -16.47 -14.18
CA SER A 2 6.98 -15.10 -13.64
C SER A 2 7.43 -15.12 -12.18
N SER A 3 8.27 -16.09 -11.81
CA SER A 3 8.79 -16.23 -10.43
C SER A 3 10.29 -15.94 -10.32
N ARG A 4 10.96 -15.58 -11.44
CA ARG A 4 12.43 -15.36 -11.46
C ARG A 4 12.87 -13.90 -11.39
N LEU A 5 11.96 -12.93 -11.53
CA LEU A 5 12.31 -11.50 -11.50
C LEU A 5 12.59 -10.97 -10.08
N PHE A 6 12.22 -11.71 -9.03
CA PHE A 6 12.24 -11.21 -7.65
C PHE A 6 13.17 -11.97 -6.70
N THR A 7 13.83 -13.04 -7.15
CA THR A 7 14.52 -13.96 -6.24
C THR A 7 15.97 -13.54 -5.94
N MET A 8 16.60 -12.74 -6.79
CA MET A 8 18.04 -12.48 -6.69
C MET A 8 18.29 -10.99 -6.55
N ASN A 9 18.51 -10.51 -5.31
CA ASN A 9 18.91 -9.15 -4.92
C ASN A 9 17.80 -8.24 -4.32
N THR A 10 17.04 -8.77 -3.35
CA THR A 10 15.89 -8.11 -2.71
C THR A 10 16.24 -6.77 -2.04
N ASN A 11 17.39 -6.63 -1.37
CA ASN A 11 17.58 -5.54 -0.40
C ASN A 11 17.94 -4.17 -1.02
N ARG A 12 18.43 -4.13 -2.26
CA ARG A 12 18.72 -2.87 -2.99
C ARG A 12 17.67 -2.56 -4.06
N VAL A 13 17.05 -3.58 -4.63
CA VAL A 13 16.02 -3.43 -5.68
C VAL A 13 14.70 -2.93 -5.08
N GLN A 14 14.36 -3.34 -3.85
CA GLN A 14 13.11 -2.96 -3.17
C GLN A 14 12.95 -1.44 -2.94
N LEU A 15 14.03 -0.71 -2.66
CA LEU A 15 13.98 0.75 -2.51
C LEU A 15 13.99 1.48 -3.86
N SER A 16 14.66 0.92 -4.88
CA SER A 16 14.71 1.52 -6.22
C SER A 16 13.36 1.53 -6.95
N GLN A 17 12.46 0.60 -6.59
CA GLN A 17 11.11 0.53 -7.17
C GLN A 17 10.08 1.38 -6.42
N LEU A 18 10.45 1.95 -5.28
CA LEU A 18 9.56 2.75 -4.45
C LEU A 18 9.08 4.03 -5.16
N PRO A 19 9.93 4.80 -5.89
CA PRO A 19 9.47 5.92 -6.71
C PRO A 19 8.47 5.52 -7.80
N LEU A 20 8.67 4.34 -8.42
CA LEU A 20 7.75 3.82 -9.43
C LEU A 20 6.39 3.45 -8.82
N ALA A 21 6.39 2.81 -7.65
CA ALA A 21 5.16 2.49 -6.91
C ALA A 21 4.40 3.75 -6.49
N LEU A 22 5.11 4.77 -5.97
CA LEU A 22 4.52 6.07 -5.63
C LEU A 22 3.91 6.76 -6.87
N ARG A 23 4.62 6.73 -8.00
CA ARG A 23 4.12 7.27 -9.27
C ARG A 23 2.90 6.52 -9.77
N ALA A 24 2.89 5.19 -9.66
CA ALA A 24 1.78 4.34 -10.07
C ALA A 24 0.52 4.60 -9.22
N LEU A 25 0.67 4.73 -7.90
CA LEU A 25 -0.44 5.10 -7.00
C LEU A 25 -1.01 6.47 -7.35
N SER A 26 -0.13 7.46 -7.61
CA SER A 26 -0.55 8.79 -8.02
C SER A 26 -1.29 8.76 -9.37
N SER A 27 -0.79 8.00 -10.35
CA SER A 27 -1.47 7.86 -11.65
C SER A 27 -2.79 7.13 -11.55
N LEU A 28 -2.92 6.17 -10.63
CA LEU A 28 -4.16 5.45 -10.39
C LEU A 28 -5.24 6.37 -9.79
N GLY A 29 -4.84 7.27 -8.89
CA GLY A 29 -5.71 8.36 -8.41
C GLY A 29 -6.15 9.30 -9.54
N GLY A 30 -5.23 9.70 -10.42
CA GLY A 30 -5.56 10.53 -11.59
C GLY A 30 -6.47 9.82 -12.61
N LEU A 31 -6.30 8.51 -12.81
CA LEU A 31 -7.20 7.69 -13.62
C LEU A 31 -8.61 7.69 -13.03
N ALA A 32 -8.72 7.53 -11.71
CA ALA A 32 -10.00 7.51 -11.02
C ALA A 32 -10.75 8.83 -11.14
N GLU A 33 -10.06 9.97 -11.11
CA GLU A 33 -10.65 11.30 -11.35
C GLU A 33 -11.20 11.46 -12.77
N LYS A 34 -10.57 10.83 -13.78
CA LYS A 34 -11.02 10.91 -15.19
C LYS A 34 -12.09 9.90 -15.56
N PHE A 35 -12.13 8.76 -14.87
CA PHE A 35 -13.05 7.67 -15.17
C PHE A 35 -13.81 7.22 -13.91
N PRO A 36 -14.85 7.96 -13.49
CA PRO A 36 -15.59 7.70 -12.24
C PRO A 36 -16.18 6.28 -12.16
N SER A 37 -16.67 5.72 -13.26
CA SER A 37 -17.18 4.34 -13.29
C SER A 37 -16.10 3.30 -12.99
N VAL A 38 -14.88 3.51 -13.51
CA VAL A 38 -13.70 2.66 -13.26
C VAL A 38 -13.22 2.84 -11.82
N ALA A 39 -13.32 4.06 -11.28
CA ALA A 39 -12.94 4.37 -9.90
C ALA A 39 -13.71 3.48 -8.92
N THR A 40 -15.05 3.45 -9.04
CA THR A 40 -15.92 2.67 -8.16
C THR A 40 -15.72 1.17 -8.32
N ALA A 41 -15.65 0.68 -9.56
CA ALA A 41 -15.61 -0.75 -9.83
C ALA A 41 -14.24 -1.40 -9.53
N THR A 42 -13.14 -0.65 -9.67
CA THR A 42 -11.79 -1.25 -9.68
C THR A 42 -10.80 -0.54 -8.78
N VAL A 43 -10.67 0.79 -8.88
CA VAL A 43 -9.59 1.51 -8.19
C VAL A 43 -9.79 1.48 -6.67
N VAL A 44 -11.01 1.77 -6.21
CA VAL A 44 -11.37 1.73 -4.78
C VAL A 44 -11.09 0.35 -4.15
N PRO A 45 -11.58 -0.79 -4.70
CA PRO A 45 -11.30 -2.09 -4.11
C PRO A 45 -9.81 -2.49 -4.20
N ILE A 46 -9.10 -2.13 -5.26
CA ILE A 46 -7.66 -2.41 -5.41
C ILE A 46 -6.85 -1.66 -4.34
N LEU A 47 -7.07 -0.36 -4.18
CA LEU A 47 -6.36 0.46 -3.18
C LEU A 47 -6.72 0.03 -1.75
N SER A 48 -7.99 -0.28 -1.51
CA SER A 48 -8.44 -0.82 -0.21
C SER A 48 -7.73 -2.13 0.12
N ARG A 49 -7.61 -3.05 -0.86
CA ARG A 49 -6.88 -4.31 -0.69
C ARG A 49 -5.39 -4.07 -0.46
N PHE A 50 -4.77 -3.16 -1.23
CA PHE A 50 -3.37 -2.80 -1.09
C PHE A 50 -3.03 -2.27 0.32
N LEU A 51 -3.94 -1.50 0.94
CA LEU A 51 -3.75 -0.96 2.28
C LEU A 51 -3.97 -1.99 3.40
N LEU A 52 -4.85 -2.98 3.18
CA LEU A 52 -5.23 -3.97 4.19
C LEU A 52 -4.39 -5.25 4.14
N GLU A 53 -4.01 -5.68 2.95
CA GLU A 53 -3.14 -6.84 2.72
C GLU A 53 -1.75 -6.30 2.38
N PRO A 54 -0.84 -6.16 3.37
CA PRO A 54 0.51 -5.71 3.07
C PRO A 54 1.11 -6.68 2.07
N ALA A 55 1.48 -6.16 0.90
CA ALA A 55 2.13 -6.98 -0.11
C ALA A 55 3.33 -7.68 0.56
N PRO A 56 3.56 -8.99 0.33
CA PRO A 56 4.58 -9.77 1.06
C PRO A 56 5.98 -9.17 0.96
N ILE A 57 6.24 -8.35 -0.06
CA ILE A 57 7.44 -7.55 -0.23
C ILE A 57 7.61 -6.45 0.85
N LEU A 58 6.53 -5.84 1.32
CA LEU A 58 6.49 -4.84 2.39
C LEU A 58 6.68 -5.51 3.77
N THR A 59 6.12 -6.70 3.97
CA THR A 59 6.30 -7.48 5.20
C THR A 59 7.75 -7.91 5.39
N LYS A 60 8.42 -8.34 4.31
CA LYS A 60 9.85 -8.68 4.33
C LYS A 60 10.71 -7.47 4.68
N LEU A 61 10.41 -6.30 4.13
CA LEU A 61 11.09 -5.04 4.45
C LEU A 61 10.94 -4.60 5.91
N SER A 62 9.81 -4.90 6.56
CA SER A 62 9.55 -4.61 7.97
C SER A 62 10.27 -5.58 8.92
N SER A 63 10.45 -6.84 8.52
CA SER A 63 10.88 -7.93 9.41
C SER A 63 12.39 -8.14 9.52
N GLU A 64 13.19 -7.59 8.60
CA GLU A 64 14.62 -7.92 8.45
C GLU A 64 15.56 -7.19 9.44
N THR A 65 15.04 -6.67 10.55
CA THR A 65 15.80 -5.97 11.58
C THR A 65 16.59 -6.91 12.51
N SER A 66 16.40 -8.24 12.45
CA SER A 66 16.78 -9.14 13.55
C SER A 66 18.07 -9.97 13.45
N TYR A 67 18.83 -10.04 12.34
CA TYR A 67 19.85 -11.12 12.19
C TYR A 67 21.32 -10.80 11.86
N GLU A 68 21.82 -9.55 11.89
CA GLU A 68 23.27 -9.32 11.75
C GLU A 68 23.86 -8.30 12.76
N LYS A 69 24.74 -8.81 13.64
CA LYS A 69 25.51 -8.11 14.69
C LYS A 69 26.67 -7.26 14.14
N ARG A 70 26.46 -6.42 13.13
CA ARG A 70 27.48 -5.43 12.71
C ARG A 70 26.86 -4.05 12.51
N ASN A 71 27.29 -3.12 13.39
CA ASN A 71 27.15 -1.67 13.33
C ASN A 71 25.74 -1.09 13.58
N GLU A 72 25.44 -0.71 14.82
CA GLU A 72 24.12 -0.25 15.28
C GLU A 72 23.68 1.10 14.69
N GLU A 73 24.60 2.05 14.49
CA GLU A 73 24.26 3.40 13.99
C GLU A 73 23.76 3.41 12.53
N ARG A 74 24.42 2.64 11.64
CA ARG A 74 23.98 2.54 10.23
C ARG A 74 22.66 1.77 10.08
N ARG A 75 22.38 0.81 10.98
CA ARG A 75 21.12 0.04 10.99
C ARG A 75 19.93 0.92 11.35
N GLN A 76 20.10 1.83 12.31
CA GLN A 76 19.02 2.73 12.73
C GLN A 76 18.63 3.71 11.61
N GLU A 77 19.61 4.22 10.87
CA GLU A 77 19.38 5.14 9.76
C GLU A 77 18.67 4.46 8.58
N ASP A 78 19.08 3.23 8.22
CA ASP A 78 18.43 2.46 7.14
C ASP A 78 17.03 1.97 7.50
N ALA A 79 16.80 1.56 8.75
CA ALA A 79 15.46 1.20 9.23
C ALA A 79 14.52 2.43 9.22
N SER A 80 15.03 3.60 9.62
CA SER A 80 14.27 4.85 9.59
C SER A 80 13.91 5.28 8.17
N LYS A 81 14.85 5.16 7.21
CA LYS A 81 14.60 5.42 5.78
C LYS A 81 13.55 4.48 5.20
N ARG A 82 13.61 3.18 5.53
CA ARG A 82 12.62 2.19 5.09
C ARG A 82 11.24 2.47 5.67
N ARG A 83 11.15 2.81 6.96
CA ARG A 83 9.87 3.19 7.59
C ARG A 83 9.27 4.43 6.94
N SER A 84 10.09 5.47 6.72
CA SER A 84 9.67 6.68 6.02
C SER A 84 9.20 6.41 4.59
N ALA A 85 9.86 5.49 3.87
CA ALA A 85 9.47 5.06 2.54
C ALA A 85 8.12 4.32 2.54
N LEU A 86 7.89 3.42 3.50
CA LEU A 86 6.63 2.72 3.68
C LEU A 86 5.49 3.67 4.06
N ASP A 87 5.76 4.64 4.93
CA ASP A 87 4.80 5.69 5.30
C ASP A 87 4.44 6.55 4.08
N SER A 88 5.42 6.90 3.24
CA SER A 88 5.17 7.63 2.00
C SER A 88 4.28 6.83 1.04
N LEU A 89 4.50 5.52 0.93
CA LEU A 89 3.69 4.62 0.10
C LEU A 89 2.25 4.51 0.62
N ARG A 90 2.10 4.40 1.95
CA ARG A 90 0.80 4.40 2.62
C ARG A 90 0.05 5.70 2.35
N SER A 91 0.70 6.85 2.55
CA SER A 91 0.10 8.17 2.32
C SER A 91 -0.35 8.33 0.86
N ALA A 92 0.49 7.96 -0.10
CA ALA A 92 0.14 8.05 -1.53
C ALA A 92 -1.06 7.15 -1.90
N ALA A 93 -1.15 5.95 -1.31
CA ALA A 93 -2.28 5.05 -1.56
C ALA A 93 -3.59 5.57 -0.94
N ILE A 94 -3.52 6.14 0.26
CA ILE A 94 -4.67 6.80 0.92
C ILE A 94 -5.13 8.01 0.09
N ASP A 95 -4.21 8.84 -0.37
CA ASP A 95 -4.54 10.00 -1.22
C ASP A 95 -5.21 9.58 -2.53
N ALA A 96 -4.68 8.53 -3.18
CA ALA A 96 -5.28 7.97 -4.38
C ALA A 96 -6.69 7.41 -4.12
N LEU A 97 -6.90 6.77 -2.96
CA LEU A 97 -8.20 6.22 -2.57
C LEU A 97 -9.20 7.35 -2.32
N CYS A 98 -8.81 8.41 -1.62
CA CYS A 98 -9.65 9.59 -1.38
C CYS A 98 -10.07 10.26 -2.69
N ARG A 99 -9.13 10.42 -3.63
CA ARG A 99 -9.42 10.95 -4.97
C ARG A 99 -10.40 10.05 -5.74
N ALA A 100 -10.19 8.73 -5.68
CA ALA A 100 -11.08 7.77 -6.31
C ALA A 100 -12.49 7.83 -5.73
N LEU A 101 -12.63 7.82 -4.40
CA LEU A 101 -13.91 7.93 -3.70
C LEU A 101 -14.63 9.24 -4.02
N LYS A 102 -13.89 10.36 -4.06
CA LYS A 102 -14.46 11.66 -4.46
C LYS A 102 -15.01 11.66 -5.88
N SER A 103 -14.33 10.96 -6.80
CA SER A 103 -14.82 10.77 -8.17
C SER A 103 -16.03 9.84 -8.21
N SER A 104 -15.97 8.73 -7.46
CA SER A 104 -17.04 7.73 -7.34
C SER A 104 -18.35 8.29 -6.80
N LEU A 105 -18.32 9.33 -5.95
CA LEU A 105 -19.51 10.04 -5.46
C LEU A 105 -20.40 10.59 -6.58
N SER A 106 -19.84 10.88 -7.77
CA SER A 106 -20.63 11.32 -8.93
C SER A 106 -21.44 10.19 -9.60
N VAL A 107 -21.08 8.93 -9.32
CA VAL A 107 -21.71 7.73 -9.89
C VAL A 107 -22.57 7.01 -8.85
N ASP A 108 -22.09 6.95 -7.61
CA ASP A 108 -22.73 6.27 -6.49
C ASP A 108 -22.54 7.09 -5.20
N ALA A 109 -23.66 7.62 -4.69
CA ALA A 109 -23.70 8.43 -3.48
C ALA A 109 -23.28 7.64 -2.22
N ASP A 110 -23.50 6.32 -2.22
CA ASP A 110 -23.19 5.46 -1.07
C ASP A 110 -21.77 4.89 -1.11
N SER A 111 -21.00 5.20 -2.17
CA SER A 111 -19.66 4.64 -2.41
C SER A 111 -18.69 4.81 -1.24
N VAL A 112 -18.71 5.96 -0.57
CA VAL A 112 -17.90 6.22 0.63
C VAL A 112 -18.33 5.33 1.79
N GLN A 113 -19.63 5.24 2.04
CA GLN A 113 -20.18 4.49 3.16
C GLN A 113 -19.96 2.98 2.99
N ALA A 114 -20.15 2.48 1.77
CA ALA A 114 -19.85 1.10 1.39
C ALA A 114 -18.35 0.77 1.55
N CYS A 115 -17.47 1.68 1.12
CA CYS A 115 -16.02 1.51 1.29
C CYS A 115 -15.64 1.48 2.78
N LEU A 116 -16.11 2.43 3.57
CA LEU A 116 -15.80 2.51 5.01
C LEU A 116 -16.34 1.30 5.77
N ALA A 117 -17.56 0.84 5.47
CA ALA A 117 -18.12 -0.37 6.05
C ALA A 117 -17.24 -1.59 5.73
N SER A 118 -16.84 -1.75 4.46
CA SER A 118 -15.94 -2.84 4.04
C SER A 118 -14.58 -2.79 4.73
N LEU A 119 -13.95 -1.60 4.79
CA LEU A 119 -12.68 -1.40 5.47
C LEU A 119 -12.80 -1.69 6.97
N SER A 120 -13.85 -1.20 7.62
CA SER A 120 -14.12 -1.41 9.04
C SER A 120 -14.25 -2.91 9.37
N SER A 121 -15.07 -3.64 8.60
CA SER A 121 -15.22 -5.09 8.78
C SER A 121 -13.89 -5.83 8.61
N LYS A 122 -13.10 -5.48 7.60
CA LYS A 122 -11.80 -6.14 7.35
C LYS A 122 -10.77 -5.81 8.42
N LEU A 123 -10.70 -4.56 8.89
CA LEU A 123 -9.81 -4.14 9.97
C LEU A 123 -10.18 -4.79 11.29
N PHE A 124 -11.47 -4.90 11.59
CA PHE A 124 -11.96 -5.59 12.78
C PHE A 124 -11.52 -7.06 12.79
N VAL A 125 -11.72 -7.77 11.68
CA VAL A 125 -11.29 -9.17 11.53
C VAL A 125 -9.77 -9.31 11.59
N CYS A 126 -9.01 -8.42 10.94
CA CYS A 126 -7.55 -8.47 11.00
C CYS A 126 -7.01 -8.21 12.42
N SER A 127 -7.68 -7.32 13.17
CA SER A 127 -7.33 -7.00 14.55
C SER A 127 -7.66 -8.15 15.50
N SER A 128 -8.80 -8.84 15.30
CA SER A 128 -9.16 -10.00 16.13
C SER A 128 -8.25 -11.20 15.89
N VAL A 129 -7.79 -11.43 14.65
CA VAL A 129 -6.79 -12.48 14.33
C VAL A 129 -5.41 -12.17 14.95
N SER A 130 -5.05 -10.90 15.10
CA SER A 130 -3.76 -10.49 15.70
C SER A 130 -3.74 -10.59 17.24
N ASN A 131 -4.87 -10.92 17.88
CA ASN A 131 -5.02 -11.08 19.33
C ASN A 131 -5.20 -12.56 19.77
N LEU A 132 -5.02 -13.52 18.86
CA LEU A 132 -4.82 -14.95 19.16
C LEU A 132 -3.36 -15.33 18.91
#